data_AF-A0AAI8YXZ7-F1
#
_entry.id   AF-A0AAI8YXZ7-F1
#
_cell.length_a   1.000
_cell.length_b   1.000
_cell.length_c   1.000
_cell.angle_alpha   90.00
_cell.angle_beta   90.00
_cell.angle_gamma   90.00
#
_symmetry.space_group_name_H-M   'P 1'
#
loop_
_entity.id
_entity.type
_entity.pdbx_description
1 polymer ?
#
loop_
_entity_poly.entity_id
_entity_poly.type
_entity_poly.pdbx_seq_one_letter_code
_entity_poly.pdbx_strand_id
1 'polypeptide(L)'
;MAAAGGAASIITQVQQTGPAPINTALGGGSEENITLELRGTRFTLSRDELLTLPEFCLLSLFPNGLLPDGHMNSYSSEGDVYPVDVRNTRQSRMLTQARPNSPATITEIYNIISNTDVYLSDILYPSQYDPLSLQYMLEFFRNVAQTIPQASEEQSQNDPLAPSTMPIEPMQGNARDMLQDRAGIIVLREDLDFYAIPPRKEIQHNEMIEIKRAASRALLRQDGIFSGLRKSEEPGTTEQHLIEMLTAGGFNHDDTWGHRAAEPQKAVICSIALARLRTDIRGDTANAANAVGMAQKLLLFWRKPARRCWWEGVELENVEGVEGTLKVWIRRVWTLEMSVIGLR
;
A
#
# COMPACT_ATOMS: atom_id res chain seq x y z
N MET A 1 -40.71 -39.61 5.43
CA MET A 1 -41.30 -38.28 5.72
C MET A 1 -40.85 -37.86 7.10
N ALA A 2 -39.93 -36.88 7.15
CA ALA A 2 -39.48 -36.04 8.27
C ALA A 2 -37.95 -35.88 8.22
N ALA A 3 -37.51 -34.88 7.44
CA ALA A 3 -36.15 -34.38 7.47
C ALA A 3 -35.98 -33.51 8.74
N ALA A 4 -34.92 -33.76 9.50
CA ALA A 4 -34.46 -32.93 10.60
C ALA A 4 -33.04 -32.47 10.28
N GLY A 5 -32.79 -31.16 10.34
CA GLY A 5 -31.45 -30.60 10.13
C GLY A 5 -31.38 -29.18 9.61
N GLY A 6 -32.39 -28.34 9.81
CA GLY A 6 -32.29 -26.89 9.62
C GLY A 6 -31.72 -26.24 10.87
N ALA A 7 -30.39 -26.23 11.03
CA ALA A 7 -29.74 -25.38 12.03
C ALA A 7 -29.46 -24.03 11.37
N ALA A 8 -30.26 -23.04 11.74
CA ALA A 8 -30.07 -21.64 11.39
C ALA A 8 -28.64 -21.20 11.75
N SER A 9 -27.87 -20.76 10.74
CA SER A 9 -26.67 -19.99 10.99
C SER A 9 -27.09 -18.67 11.64
N ILE A 10 -26.83 -18.55 12.95
CA ILE A 10 -26.87 -17.28 13.66
C ILE A 10 -25.77 -16.40 13.05
N ILE A 11 -26.15 -15.60 12.06
CA ILE A 11 -25.38 -14.45 11.60
C ILE A 11 -25.68 -13.34 12.60
N THR A 12 -24.73 -13.06 13.50
CA THR A 12 -24.73 -11.82 14.25
C THR A 12 -24.43 -10.68 13.28
N GLN A 13 -25.48 -10.16 12.63
CA GLN A 13 -25.41 -8.87 11.94
C GLN A 13 -25.15 -7.79 12.99
N VAL A 14 -23.90 -7.34 13.10
CA VAL A 14 -23.59 -6.05 13.70
C VAL A 14 -23.81 -5.02 12.60
N GLN A 15 -24.92 -4.29 12.70
CA GLN A 15 -25.13 -3.06 11.94
C GLN A 15 -24.07 -2.05 12.40
N GLN A 16 -22.91 -2.05 11.75
CA GLN A 16 -21.96 -0.95 11.88
C GLN A 16 -22.64 0.27 11.26
N THR A 17 -23.08 1.18 12.13
CA THR A 17 -23.32 2.57 11.80
C THR A 17 -22.13 3.04 10.97
N GLY A 18 -22.38 3.33 9.68
CA GLY A 18 -21.34 3.78 8.77
C GLY A 18 -20.65 5.03 9.30
N PRO A 19 -19.37 5.26 8.94
CA PRO A 19 -18.74 6.55 9.20
C PRO A 19 -19.61 7.64 8.57
N ALA A 20 -19.85 8.72 9.31
CA ALA A 20 -20.55 9.89 8.80
C ALA A 20 -19.91 10.34 7.47
N PRO A 21 -20.71 10.84 6.50
CA PRO A 21 -20.14 11.40 5.28
C PRO A 21 -19.16 12.50 5.66
N ILE A 22 -17.94 12.40 5.15
CA ILE A 22 -16.91 13.43 5.29
C ILE A 22 -17.44 14.66 4.55
N ASN A 23 -17.97 15.63 5.30
CA ASN A 23 -18.40 16.91 4.75
C ASN A 23 -17.14 17.69 4.33
N THR A 24 -16.83 17.62 3.04
CA THR A 24 -15.74 18.34 2.38
C THR A 24 -16.23 19.71 1.92
N ALA A 25 -16.61 20.58 2.87
CA ALA A 25 -16.85 21.98 2.60
C ALA A 25 -15.58 22.78 2.90
N LEU A 26 -14.59 22.73 2.00
CA LEU A 26 -13.47 23.69 2.01
C LEU A 26 -13.77 24.80 1.01
N GLY A 27 -13.93 26.02 1.53
CA GLY A 27 -14.00 27.27 0.76
C GLY A 27 -12.70 27.56 0.02
N GLY A 28 -12.80 28.39 -1.02
CA GLY A 28 -11.78 28.53 -2.06
C GLY A 28 -10.59 29.43 -1.71
N GLY A 29 -9.53 29.29 -2.53
CA GLY A 29 -8.61 30.39 -2.82
C GLY A 29 -7.22 30.33 -2.20
N SER A 30 -6.50 29.23 -2.30
CA SER A 30 -5.03 29.19 -2.50
C SER A 30 -4.61 27.74 -2.80
N GLU A 31 -3.49 27.52 -3.48
CA GLU A 31 -2.91 26.19 -3.66
C GLU A 31 -2.49 25.64 -2.27
N GLU A 32 -3.44 25.06 -1.55
CA GLU A 32 -3.22 24.48 -0.23
C GLU A 32 -2.34 23.24 -0.37
N ASN A 33 -1.04 23.44 -0.20
CA ASN A 33 -0.04 22.38 -0.13
C ASN A 33 0.20 22.02 1.34
N ILE A 34 0.16 20.72 1.66
CA ILE A 34 0.55 20.18 2.97
C ILE A 34 1.98 19.65 2.88
N THR A 35 2.82 20.02 3.85
CA THR A 35 4.16 19.43 3.98
C THR A 35 4.16 18.38 5.09
N LEU A 36 4.46 17.13 4.75
CA LEU A 36 4.54 15.98 5.63
C LEU A 36 6.01 15.66 5.95
N GLU A 37 6.33 15.30 7.19
CA GLU A 37 7.63 14.73 7.55
C GLU A 37 7.45 13.30 8.05
N LEU A 38 8.13 12.36 7.37
CA LEU A 38 8.04 10.92 7.56
C LEU A 38 9.46 10.35 7.68
N ARG A 39 9.84 9.86 8.86
CA ARG A 39 11.20 9.38 9.17
C ARG A 39 12.29 10.40 8.80
N GLY A 40 12.01 11.70 8.99
CA GLY A 40 12.92 12.80 8.62
C GLY A 40 12.97 13.16 7.13
N THR A 41 12.18 12.48 6.29
CA THR A 41 12.02 12.84 4.87
C THR A 41 10.79 13.72 4.70
N ARG A 42 10.93 14.82 3.94
CA ARG A 42 9.83 15.79 3.73
C ARG A 42 9.16 15.58 2.38
N PHE A 43 7.83 15.61 2.40
CA PHE A 43 6.99 15.52 1.22
C PHE A 43 6.03 16.69 1.19
N THR A 44 6.00 17.44 0.10
CA THR A 44 4.97 18.47 -0.12
C THR A 44 3.95 17.91 -1.12
N LEU A 45 2.68 17.88 -0.69
CA LEU A 45 1.56 17.35 -1.46
C LEU A 45 0.51 18.45 -1.64
N SER A 46 -0.05 18.56 -2.84
CA SER A 46 -1.25 19.37 -3.05
C SER A 46 -2.50 18.64 -2.56
N ARG A 47 -3.59 19.39 -2.36
CA ARG A 47 -4.91 18.81 -2.08
C ARG A 47 -5.33 17.76 -3.11
N ASP A 48 -5.08 18.01 -4.39
CA ASP A 48 -5.44 17.08 -5.47
C ASP A 48 -4.63 15.79 -5.38
N GLU A 49 -3.33 15.89 -5.10
CA GLU A 49 -2.48 14.71 -4.90
C GLU A 49 -2.98 13.87 -3.73
N LEU A 50 -3.27 14.51 -2.61
CA LEU A 50 -3.79 13.86 -1.40
C LEU A 50 -5.12 13.13 -1.64
N LEU A 51 -6.04 13.72 -2.40
CA LEU A 51 -7.35 13.12 -2.72
C LEU A 51 -7.25 11.92 -3.67
N THR A 52 -6.13 11.80 -4.40
CA THR A 52 -5.91 10.69 -5.33
C THR A 52 -5.19 9.51 -4.70
N LEU A 53 -4.53 9.70 -3.56
CA LEU A 53 -3.80 8.65 -2.86
C LEU A 53 -4.73 7.48 -2.48
N PRO A 54 -4.21 6.23 -2.52
CA PRO A 54 -4.94 5.05 -2.04
C PRO A 54 -5.37 5.17 -0.58
N GLU A 55 -6.47 4.51 -0.23
CA GLU A 55 -7.06 4.58 1.12
C GLU A 55 -6.07 4.06 2.17
N PHE A 56 -5.38 2.95 1.88
CA PHE A 56 -4.41 2.41 2.83
C PHE A 56 -3.28 3.40 3.13
N CYS A 57 -2.85 4.19 2.14
CA CYS A 57 -1.79 5.18 2.32
C CYS A 57 -2.28 6.31 3.22
N LEU A 58 -3.48 6.83 2.96
CA LEU A 58 -4.11 7.86 3.80
C LEU A 58 -4.32 7.40 5.24
N LEU A 59 -4.75 6.16 5.45
CA LEU A 59 -4.91 5.58 6.80
C LEU A 59 -3.57 5.41 7.52
N SER A 60 -2.49 5.11 6.81
CA SER A 60 -1.15 5.01 7.40
C SER A 60 -0.54 6.38 7.70
N LEU A 61 -0.76 7.38 6.84
CA LEU A 61 -0.25 8.74 7.03
C LEU A 61 -1.07 9.54 8.07
N PHE A 62 -2.36 9.26 8.19
CA PHE A 62 -3.28 9.98 9.08
C PHE A 62 -4.11 9.00 9.92
N PRO A 63 -3.48 8.22 10.82
CA PRO A 63 -4.16 7.19 11.59
C PRO A 63 -5.27 7.72 12.50
N ASN A 64 -5.23 9.02 12.83
CA ASN A 64 -6.24 9.71 13.66
C ASN A 64 -7.11 10.68 12.84
N GLY A 65 -7.08 10.59 11.52
CA GLY A 65 -7.79 11.52 10.62
C GLY A 65 -6.94 12.71 10.17
N LEU A 66 -7.38 13.33 9.07
CA LEU A 66 -6.74 14.46 8.43
C LEU A 66 -7.11 15.75 9.19
N LEU A 67 -6.39 16.01 10.29
CA LEU A 67 -6.53 17.18 11.19
C LEU A 67 -7.73 17.10 12.17
N PRO A 68 -7.53 17.33 13.49
CA PRO A 68 -8.63 17.55 14.41
C PRO A 68 -9.36 18.87 14.05
N ASP A 69 -10.69 18.81 13.95
CA ASP A 69 -11.59 19.95 13.72
C ASP A 69 -11.19 21.15 14.60
N GLY A 70 -10.51 22.15 14.02
CA GLY A 70 -10.16 23.38 14.73
C GLY A 70 -8.73 23.91 14.54
N HIS A 71 -7.83 23.15 13.91
CA HIS A 71 -6.43 23.60 13.75
C HIS A 71 -6.07 24.21 12.38
N MET A 72 -7.01 24.30 11.43
CA MET A 72 -6.70 24.82 10.09
C MET A 72 -6.33 26.33 10.11
N ASN A 73 -6.89 27.10 11.06
CA ASN A 73 -6.55 28.52 11.24
C ASN A 73 -5.26 28.77 12.04
N SER A 74 -4.64 27.74 12.63
CA SER A 74 -3.41 27.88 13.42
C SER A 74 -2.16 27.46 12.65
N TYR A 75 -2.30 26.72 11.56
CA TYR A 75 -1.18 26.27 10.71
C TYR A 75 -1.04 27.11 9.42
N SER A 76 -1.69 28.28 9.37
CA SER A 76 -1.59 29.23 8.26
C SER A 76 -0.40 30.19 8.38
N SER A 77 0.56 29.91 9.27
CA SER A 77 1.86 30.59 9.28
C SER A 77 2.85 29.80 8.43
N GLU A 78 3.00 30.24 7.19
CA GLU A 78 4.19 30.08 6.33
C GLU A 78 5.21 28.99 6.77
N GLY A 79 4.99 27.74 6.37
CA GLY A 79 5.99 26.67 6.46
C GLY A 79 5.77 25.57 7.50
N ASP A 80 4.57 25.43 8.08
CA ASP A 80 4.30 24.38 9.06
C ASP A 80 4.39 22.96 8.45
N VAL A 81 5.26 22.14 9.06
CA VAL A 81 5.53 20.75 8.68
C VAL A 81 4.72 19.82 9.58
N TYR A 82 3.86 18.99 9.00
CA TYR A 82 3.05 18.01 9.71
C TYR A 82 3.86 16.72 9.97
N PRO A 83 4.20 16.40 11.23
CA PRO A 83 4.89 15.16 11.54
C PRO A 83 3.90 13.99 11.43
N VAL A 84 4.17 13.04 10.54
CA VAL A 84 3.38 11.81 10.37
C VAL A 84 3.79 10.76 11.42
N ASP A 85 4.99 10.89 11.95
CA ASP A 85 5.54 9.98 12.93
C ASP A 85 4.83 10.09 14.29
N VAL A 86 4.27 8.97 14.77
CA VAL A 86 3.65 8.91 16.10
C VAL A 86 4.77 8.86 17.15
N ARG A 87 5.22 10.01 17.62
CA ARG A 87 6.20 10.05 18.72
C ARG A 87 5.56 9.41 19.96
N ASN A 88 6.02 8.22 20.33
CA ASN A 88 5.58 7.59 21.56
C ASN A 88 6.21 8.34 22.74
N THR A 89 5.53 9.36 23.26
CA THR A 89 5.97 10.13 24.43
C THR A 89 6.12 9.27 25.68
N ARG A 90 5.51 8.08 25.74
CA ARG A 90 5.76 7.08 26.80
C ARG A 90 7.07 6.29 26.62
N GLN A 91 7.68 6.36 25.44
CA GLN A 91 9.01 5.82 25.11
C GLN A 91 10.07 6.91 24.94
N SER A 92 9.88 8.10 25.55
CA SER A 92 11.03 8.84 26.11
C SER A 92 11.69 8.09 27.30
N ARG A 93 11.56 6.76 27.36
CA ARG A 93 12.62 5.94 27.94
C ARG A 93 13.75 5.98 26.94
N MET A 94 14.76 6.79 27.26
CA MET A 94 16.11 6.69 26.71
C MET A 94 16.36 5.25 26.23
N LEU A 95 16.43 5.03 24.92
CA LEU A 95 16.69 3.71 24.33
C LEU A 95 18.16 3.33 24.42
N THR A 96 18.76 3.64 25.56
CA THR A 96 19.63 2.67 26.17
C THR A 96 18.72 1.71 26.94
N GLN A 97 18.48 0.52 26.41
CA GLN A 97 18.23 -0.64 27.28
C GLN A 97 19.47 -1.01 28.12
N ALA A 98 20.45 -0.11 28.25
CA ALA A 98 21.12 0.03 29.52
C ALA A 98 20.04 0.18 30.60
N ARG A 99 19.90 -0.86 31.44
CA ARG A 99 19.68 -0.57 32.86
C ARG A 99 20.57 0.64 33.19
N PRO A 100 20.15 1.62 33.99
CA PRO A 100 21.02 2.75 34.35
C PRO A 100 22.41 2.36 34.92
N ASN A 101 22.65 1.06 35.13
CA ASN A 101 23.91 0.44 35.56
C ASN A 101 24.61 -0.47 34.51
N SER A 102 24.21 -0.50 33.23
CA SER A 102 24.85 -1.35 32.20
C SER A 102 25.33 -0.49 31.02
N PRO A 103 26.61 -0.10 30.94
CA PRO A 103 27.09 0.72 29.83
C PRO A 103 26.90 -0.04 28.52
N ALA A 104 26.23 0.58 27.55
CA ALA A 104 26.17 0.07 26.18
C ALA A 104 27.61 -0.10 25.68
N THR A 105 27.96 -1.33 25.30
CA THR A 105 29.31 -1.62 24.82
C THR A 105 29.51 -1.03 23.43
N ILE A 106 30.75 -0.64 23.12
CA ILE A 106 31.11 -0.13 21.78
C ILE A 106 30.70 -1.13 20.69
N THR A 107 30.77 -2.43 20.97
CA THR A 107 30.33 -3.49 20.07
C THR A 107 28.83 -3.44 19.78
N GLU A 108 27.98 -3.18 20.77
CA GLU A 108 26.52 -3.04 20.57
C GLU A 108 26.20 -1.81 19.72
N ILE A 109 26.89 -0.69 19.98
CA ILE A 109 26.74 0.53 19.18
C ILE A 109 27.21 0.30 17.75
N TYR A 110 28.38 -0.33 17.57
CA TYR A 110 28.91 -0.67 16.25
C TYR A 110 27.93 -1.56 15.48
N ASN A 111 27.38 -2.60 16.13
CA ASN A 111 26.40 -3.49 15.53
C ASN A 111 25.12 -2.77 15.09
N ILE A 112 24.66 -1.75 15.82
CA ILE A 112 23.50 -0.95 15.43
C ILE A 112 23.84 -0.06 14.23
N ILE A 113 24.97 0.64 14.28
CA ILE A 113 25.38 1.58 13.23
C ILE A 113 25.79 0.87 11.93
N SER A 114 26.36 -0.34 12.03
CA SER A 114 26.72 -1.16 10.88
C SER A 114 25.53 -1.92 10.28
N ASN A 115 24.37 -1.91 10.93
CA ASN A 115 23.18 -2.61 10.46
C ASN A 115 22.39 -1.72 9.49
N THR A 116 22.54 -1.99 8.20
CA THR A 116 21.82 -1.31 7.12
C THR A 116 20.31 -1.54 7.15
N ASP A 117 19.84 -2.56 7.88
CA ASP A 117 18.42 -2.91 8.02
C ASP A 117 17.76 -2.19 9.21
N VAL A 118 18.48 -1.29 9.89
CA VAL A 118 17.98 -0.50 11.03
C VAL A 118 18.13 1.00 10.74
N TYR A 119 17.01 1.68 10.54
CA TYR A 119 17.01 3.13 10.53
C TYR A 119 16.93 3.66 11.96
N LEU A 120 17.85 4.53 12.34
CA LEU A 120 17.85 5.17 13.67
C LEU A 120 16.54 5.94 13.93
N SER A 121 15.88 6.42 12.88
CA SER A 121 14.55 7.02 12.96
C SER A 121 13.51 6.05 13.51
N ASP A 122 13.54 4.77 13.16
CA ASP A 122 12.54 3.78 13.60
C ASP A 122 12.64 3.45 15.08
N ILE A 123 13.80 3.73 15.68
CA ILE A 123 14.02 3.64 17.12
C ILE A 123 13.30 4.78 17.85
N LEU A 124 13.20 5.96 17.23
CA LEU A 124 12.66 7.18 17.84
C LEU A 124 11.21 7.47 17.42
N TYR A 125 10.83 6.98 16.24
CA TYR A 125 9.60 7.28 15.53
C TYR A 125 9.04 5.98 14.96
N PRO A 126 7.99 5.41 15.56
CA PRO A 126 7.20 4.39 14.89
C PRO A 126 6.38 5.05 13.78
N SER A 127 7.02 5.31 12.64
CA SER A 127 6.27 5.53 11.41
C SER A 127 5.50 4.27 11.06
N GLN A 128 4.23 4.42 10.66
CA GLN A 128 3.44 3.31 10.13
C GLN A 128 3.71 3.05 8.64
N TYR A 129 4.46 3.93 7.96
CA TYR A 129 4.65 3.88 6.51
C TYR A 129 6.09 4.18 6.09
N ASP A 130 6.58 3.48 5.07
CA ASP A 130 7.92 3.69 4.53
C ASP A 130 7.97 4.92 3.61
N PRO A 131 8.84 5.92 3.86
CA PRO A 131 9.01 7.08 2.98
C PRO A 131 9.42 6.71 1.56
N LEU A 132 10.20 5.66 1.34
CA LEU A 132 10.58 5.24 -0.02
C LEU A 132 9.39 4.71 -0.80
N SER A 133 8.47 4.02 -0.12
CA SER A 133 7.20 3.57 -0.70
C SER A 133 6.32 4.75 -1.11
N LEU A 134 6.21 5.78 -0.25
CA LEU A 134 5.45 6.99 -0.55
C LEU A 134 6.08 7.76 -1.72
N GLN A 135 7.41 7.89 -1.73
CA GLN A 135 8.14 8.55 -2.82
C GLN A 135 7.88 7.87 -4.16
N TYR A 136 8.05 6.55 -4.23
CA TYR A 136 7.77 5.75 -5.42
C TYR A 136 6.34 5.96 -5.93
N MET A 137 5.36 5.98 -5.01
CA MET A 137 3.97 6.22 -5.36
C MET A 137 3.72 7.62 -5.92
N LEU A 138 4.20 8.67 -5.23
CA LEU A 138 4.01 10.05 -5.67
C LEU A 138 4.68 10.32 -7.01
N GLU A 139 5.90 9.80 -7.22
CA GLU A 139 6.61 9.93 -8.50
C GLU A 139 5.81 9.30 -9.64
N PHE A 140 5.30 8.09 -9.44
CA PHE A 140 4.47 7.42 -10.42
C PHE A 140 3.19 8.22 -10.73
N PHE A 141 2.48 8.68 -9.69
CA PHE A 141 1.23 9.44 -9.85
C PHE A 141 1.45 10.75 -10.60
N ARG A 142 2.50 11.50 -10.25
CA ARG A 142 2.91 12.74 -10.93
C ARG A 142 3.25 12.50 -12.40
N ASN A 143 4.01 11.44 -12.68
CA ASN A 143 4.37 11.07 -14.05
C ASN A 143 3.12 10.74 -14.88
N VAL A 144 2.15 10.00 -14.34
CA VAL A 144 0.90 9.72 -15.07
C VAL A 144 0.09 11.01 -15.25
N ALA A 145 0.01 11.89 -14.23
CA ALA A 145 -0.74 13.15 -14.30
C ALA A 145 -0.23 14.08 -15.42
N GLN A 146 1.08 14.13 -15.66
CA GLN A 146 1.68 14.92 -16.73
C GLN A 146 1.30 14.44 -18.15
N THR A 147 0.89 13.18 -18.28
CA THR A 147 0.50 12.60 -19.58
C THR A 147 -1.00 12.75 -19.90
N ILE A 148 -1.78 13.30 -18.98
CA ILE A 148 -3.21 13.57 -19.21
C ILE A 148 -3.29 14.82 -20.08
N PRO A 149 -4.00 14.78 -21.23
CA PRO A 149 -4.21 15.96 -22.06
C PRO A 149 -4.80 17.09 -21.20
N GLN A 150 -4.13 18.23 -21.14
CA GLN A 150 -4.75 19.42 -20.56
C GLN A 150 -5.82 19.88 -21.54
N ALA A 151 -7.09 19.81 -21.14
CA ALA A 151 -8.15 20.49 -21.87
C ALA A 151 -7.77 21.97 -21.91
N SER A 152 -7.44 22.47 -23.11
CA SER A 152 -7.20 23.88 -23.35
C SER A 152 -8.37 24.68 -22.77
N GLU A 153 -8.08 25.67 -21.93
CA GLU A 153 -9.04 26.54 -21.21
C GLU A 153 -9.96 27.37 -22.14
N GLU A 154 -10.02 27.06 -23.43
CA GLU A 154 -10.75 27.83 -24.45
C GLU A 154 -12.22 27.38 -24.64
N GLN A 155 -12.72 26.39 -23.89
CA GLN A 155 -14.13 25.92 -24.02
C GLN A 155 -15.05 26.20 -22.82
N SER A 156 -14.56 26.87 -21.78
CA SER A 156 -15.36 27.20 -20.58
C SER A 156 -16.09 28.55 -20.70
N GLN A 157 -16.86 28.76 -21.79
CA GLN A 157 -17.77 29.92 -21.90
C GLN A 157 -19.24 29.59 -22.14
N ASN A 158 -19.64 28.32 -22.15
CA ASN A 158 -21.05 27.95 -22.29
C ASN A 158 -21.48 27.00 -21.18
N ASP A 159 -21.85 27.53 -20.02
CA ASP A 159 -23.10 27.25 -19.28
C ASP A 159 -22.96 27.58 -17.77
N PRO A 160 -23.57 28.66 -17.23
CA PRO A 160 -23.36 29.12 -15.85
C PRO A 160 -24.11 28.32 -14.76
N LEU A 161 -24.79 27.21 -15.11
CA LEU A 161 -25.75 26.55 -14.21
C LEU A 161 -25.45 25.07 -13.88
N ALA A 162 -24.29 24.53 -14.26
CA ALA A 162 -23.91 23.17 -13.87
C ALA A 162 -23.41 23.14 -12.40
N PRO A 163 -24.04 22.38 -11.49
CA PRO A 163 -23.52 22.20 -10.14
C PRO A 163 -22.24 21.34 -10.17
N SER A 164 -21.13 21.88 -9.64
CA SER A 164 -19.80 21.25 -9.56
C SER A 164 -19.69 20.11 -8.52
N THR A 165 -20.74 19.33 -8.29
CA THR A 165 -20.72 18.22 -7.33
C THR A 165 -21.39 16.98 -7.94
N MET A 166 -20.57 16.00 -8.31
CA MET A 166 -21.07 14.72 -8.83
C MET A 166 -21.71 13.87 -7.70
N PRO A 167 -22.88 13.22 -7.94
CA PRO A 167 -23.55 12.36 -6.96
C PRO A 167 -22.78 11.07 -6.65
N ILE A 168 -22.90 10.61 -5.40
CA ILE A 168 -22.35 9.36 -4.84
C ILE A 168 -23.27 8.18 -5.23
N GLU A 169 -23.45 7.90 -6.53
CA GLU A 169 -24.21 6.73 -7.00
C GLU A 169 -23.32 5.65 -7.65
N PRO A 170 -23.72 4.36 -7.63
CA PRO A 170 -22.91 3.28 -8.19
C PRO A 170 -22.79 3.42 -9.72
N MET A 171 -21.55 3.48 -10.20
CA MET A 171 -21.14 3.68 -11.60
C MET A 171 -21.95 2.87 -12.62
N GLN A 172 -22.83 3.56 -13.36
CA GLN A 172 -23.43 3.08 -14.60
C GLN A 172 -22.96 3.96 -15.76
N GLY A 173 -21.73 3.73 -16.23
CA GLY A 173 -21.14 4.43 -17.37
C GLY A 173 -20.06 3.57 -18.04
N ASN A 174 -19.86 3.76 -19.34
CA ASN A 174 -18.83 3.02 -20.08
C ASN A 174 -17.45 3.46 -19.57
N ALA A 175 -16.60 2.52 -19.14
CA ALA A 175 -15.27 2.82 -18.57
C ALA A 175 -14.39 3.70 -19.47
N ARG A 176 -14.62 3.62 -20.78
CA ARG A 176 -13.95 4.45 -21.76
C ARG A 176 -14.27 5.93 -21.58
N ASP A 177 -15.55 6.27 -21.34
CA ASP A 177 -16.04 7.63 -21.16
C ASP A 177 -15.56 8.22 -19.82
N MET A 178 -15.42 7.38 -18.79
CA MET A 178 -14.85 7.81 -17.50
C MET A 178 -13.36 8.12 -17.55
N LEU A 179 -12.63 7.58 -18.51
CA LEU A 179 -11.17 7.66 -18.61
C LEU A 179 -10.69 8.45 -19.85
N GLN A 180 -11.58 9.19 -20.52
CA GLN A 180 -11.18 10.03 -21.68
C GLN A 180 -10.22 11.13 -21.25
N ASP A 181 -10.51 11.81 -20.13
CA ASP A 181 -9.68 12.89 -19.57
C ASP A 181 -9.06 12.51 -18.21
N ARG A 182 -9.04 11.21 -17.89
CA ARG A 182 -8.61 10.69 -16.59
C ARG A 182 -7.70 9.50 -16.76
N ALA A 183 -6.84 9.25 -15.79
CA ALA A 183 -6.02 8.05 -15.77
C ALA A 183 -6.36 7.19 -14.54
N GLY A 184 -6.63 5.91 -14.79
CA GLY A 184 -6.71 4.89 -13.74
C GLY A 184 -5.31 4.39 -13.42
N ILE A 185 -4.99 4.25 -12.14
CA ILE A 185 -3.77 3.66 -11.63
C ILE A 185 -4.15 2.46 -10.78
N ILE A 186 -3.64 1.30 -11.17
CA ILE A 186 -3.77 0.06 -10.41
C ILE A 186 -2.68 0.09 -9.33
N VAL A 187 -3.10 -0.07 -8.08
CA VAL A 187 -2.21 -0.13 -6.92
C VAL A 187 -2.28 -1.50 -6.29
N LEU A 188 -1.21 -2.26 -6.45
CA LEU A 188 -1.08 -3.60 -5.87
C LEU A 188 -0.08 -3.55 -4.71
N ARG A 189 -0.55 -3.91 -3.53
CA ARG A 189 0.25 -3.95 -2.30
C ARG A 189 0.31 -5.37 -1.75
N GLU A 190 1.49 -5.76 -1.27
CA GLU A 190 1.72 -7.00 -0.53
C GLU A 190 2.22 -6.70 0.88
N ASP A 191 1.56 -7.30 1.87
CA ASP A 191 2.14 -7.55 3.20
C ASP A 191 2.54 -9.02 3.31
N LEU A 192 3.81 -9.28 3.54
CA LEU A 192 4.37 -10.61 3.70
C LEU A 192 4.86 -10.75 5.15
N ASP A 193 4.05 -11.36 6.01
CA ASP A 193 4.49 -11.76 7.35
C ASP A 193 5.19 -13.12 7.26
N PHE A 194 6.38 -13.27 7.83
CA PHE A 194 7.11 -14.53 7.82
C PHE A 194 7.51 -15.03 9.21
N TYR A 195 7.51 -16.35 9.35
CA TYR A 195 7.76 -17.08 10.58
C TYR A 195 8.85 -18.12 10.31
N ALA A 196 10.09 -17.77 10.61
CA ALA A 196 11.20 -18.70 10.56
C ALA A 196 11.08 -19.75 11.68
N ILE A 197 11.10 -21.03 11.30
CA ILE A 197 11.09 -22.14 12.26
C ILE A 197 12.51 -22.28 12.83
N PRO A 198 12.69 -22.36 14.16
CA PRO A 198 14.01 -22.60 14.76
C PRO A 198 14.70 -23.83 14.13
N PRO A 199 15.92 -23.68 13.57
CA PRO A 199 16.62 -24.80 12.93
C PRO A 199 17.08 -25.86 13.95
N ARG A 200 17.21 -25.47 15.22
CA ARG A 200 17.60 -26.34 16.34
C ARG A 200 16.89 -25.93 17.63
N LYS A 201 16.73 -26.88 18.55
CA LYS A 201 15.94 -26.69 19.80
C LYS A 201 16.50 -25.59 20.72
N GLU A 202 17.81 -25.60 20.92
CA GLU A 202 18.50 -24.70 21.87
C GLU A 202 19.08 -23.47 21.19
N ILE A 203 18.25 -22.75 20.41
CA ILE A 203 18.68 -21.52 19.74
C ILE A 203 18.51 -20.30 20.66
N GLN A 204 19.52 -19.44 20.71
CA GLN A 204 19.46 -18.22 21.52
C GLN A 204 18.59 -17.16 20.82
N HIS A 205 17.99 -16.25 21.60
CA HIS A 205 17.13 -15.21 21.06
C HIS A 205 17.84 -14.31 20.04
N ASN A 206 19.07 -13.89 20.35
CA ASN A 206 19.87 -13.03 19.46
C ASN A 206 20.22 -13.73 18.15
N GLU A 207 20.56 -15.01 18.20
CA GLU A 207 20.83 -15.83 17.01
C GLU A 207 19.57 -15.96 16.14
N MET A 208 18.41 -16.15 16.76
CA MET A 208 17.13 -16.19 16.05
C MET A 208 16.79 -14.86 15.38
N ILE A 209 17.18 -13.72 15.97
CA ILE A 209 17.03 -12.40 15.32
C ILE A 209 17.87 -12.34 14.04
N GLU A 210 19.13 -12.78 14.10
CA GLU A 210 20.00 -12.78 12.91
C GLU A 210 19.49 -13.73 11.82
N ILE A 211 18.99 -14.92 12.20
CA ILE A 211 18.35 -15.84 11.24
C ILE A 211 17.12 -15.21 10.59
N LYS A 212 16.27 -14.51 11.35
CA LYS A 212 15.11 -13.81 10.78
C LYS A 212 15.53 -12.71 9.80
N ARG A 213 16.60 -11.98 10.10
CA ARG A 213 17.17 -10.98 9.18
C ARG A 213 17.70 -11.64 7.92
N ALA A 214 18.46 -12.72 8.06
CA ALA A 214 18.98 -13.48 6.92
C ALA A 214 17.86 -14.08 6.05
N ALA A 215 16.80 -14.60 6.68
CA ALA A 215 15.61 -15.08 5.99
C ALA A 215 14.91 -13.94 5.23
N SER A 216 14.76 -12.77 5.85
CA SER A 216 14.22 -11.57 5.20
C SER A 216 15.02 -11.20 3.94
N ARG A 217 16.36 -11.16 4.04
CA ARG A 217 17.24 -10.91 2.90
C ARG A 217 17.05 -11.91 1.77
N ALA A 218 16.83 -13.20 2.08
CA ALA A 218 16.54 -14.21 1.08
C ALA A 218 15.15 -14.02 0.44
N LEU A 219 14.13 -13.66 1.21
CA LEU A 219 12.76 -13.41 0.72
C LEU A 219 12.65 -12.11 -0.11
N LEU A 220 13.49 -11.12 0.16
CA LEU A 220 13.57 -9.89 -0.64
C LEU A 220 14.05 -10.17 -2.08
N ARG A 221 14.85 -11.22 -2.29
CA ARG A 221 15.29 -11.63 -3.65
C ARG A 221 14.15 -12.17 -4.52
N GLN A 222 13.04 -12.59 -3.91
CA GLN A 222 11.82 -13.00 -4.64
C GLN A 222 11.02 -11.75 -5.02
N ASP A 223 11.46 -11.09 -6.09
CA ASP A 223 11.00 -9.74 -6.43
C ASP A 223 9.90 -9.69 -7.50
N GLY A 224 9.58 -10.81 -8.14
CA GLY A 224 8.50 -10.84 -9.13
C GLY A 224 7.12 -10.68 -8.49
N ILE A 225 6.26 -9.83 -9.06
CA ILE A 225 4.90 -9.56 -8.53
C ILE A 225 4.10 -10.87 -8.45
N PHE A 226 4.20 -11.73 -9.47
CA PHE A 226 3.44 -12.99 -9.52
C PHE A 226 4.18 -14.20 -8.90
N SER A 227 5.37 -14.01 -8.34
CA SER A 227 6.19 -15.12 -7.81
C SER A 227 5.47 -15.92 -6.70
N GLY A 228 4.70 -15.25 -5.85
CA GLY A 228 3.92 -15.88 -4.77
C GLY A 228 2.59 -16.52 -5.19
N LEU A 229 2.13 -16.30 -6.43
CA LEU A 229 0.85 -16.84 -6.94
C LEU A 229 1.03 -18.02 -7.91
N ARG A 230 2.19 -18.19 -8.54
CA ARG A 230 2.41 -19.24 -9.56
C ARG A 230 2.75 -20.60 -8.94
N LYS A 231 1.81 -21.21 -8.21
CA LYS A 231 2.05 -22.51 -7.56
C LYS A 231 1.53 -23.71 -8.33
N SER A 232 0.59 -23.50 -9.24
CA SER A 232 0.01 -24.56 -10.05
C SER A 232 -0.01 -24.14 -11.51
N GLU A 233 0.43 -25.03 -12.40
CA GLU A 233 0.25 -24.90 -13.85
C GLU A 233 -1.16 -25.33 -14.29
N GLU A 234 -2.04 -25.67 -13.34
CA GLU A 234 -3.42 -26.05 -13.62
C GLU A 234 -4.20 -24.87 -14.22
N PRO A 235 -4.73 -25.02 -15.45
CA PRO A 235 -5.50 -23.97 -16.09
C PRO A 235 -6.84 -23.76 -15.37
N GLY A 236 -7.32 -22.51 -15.37
CA GLY A 236 -8.65 -22.16 -14.84
C GLY A 236 -8.69 -21.85 -13.33
N THR A 237 -7.56 -21.79 -12.65
CA THR A 237 -7.50 -21.36 -11.24
C THR A 237 -7.87 -19.88 -11.07
N THR A 238 -8.38 -19.51 -9.90
CA THR A 238 -8.62 -18.09 -9.56
C THR A 238 -7.33 -17.26 -9.59
N GLU A 239 -6.17 -17.88 -9.34
CA GLU A 239 -4.85 -17.25 -9.43
C GLU A 239 -4.51 -16.88 -10.86
N GLN A 240 -4.70 -17.81 -11.79
CA GLN A 240 -4.50 -17.56 -13.21
C GLN A 240 -5.40 -16.42 -13.73
N HIS A 241 -6.68 -16.44 -13.37
CA HIS A 241 -7.61 -15.35 -13.73
C HIS A 241 -7.20 -13.99 -13.12
N LEU A 242 -6.65 -13.97 -11.91
CA LEU A 242 -6.15 -12.74 -11.29
C LEU A 242 -4.92 -12.20 -12.03
N ILE A 243 -3.99 -13.09 -12.42
CA ILE A 243 -2.82 -12.72 -13.23
C ILE A 243 -3.28 -12.18 -14.59
N GLU A 244 -4.23 -12.83 -15.26
CA GLU A 244 -4.80 -12.37 -16.53
C GLU A 244 -5.49 -11.02 -16.40
N MET A 245 -6.24 -10.79 -15.32
CA MET A 245 -6.88 -9.50 -15.06
C MET A 245 -5.85 -8.38 -14.84
N LEU A 246 -4.82 -8.63 -14.03
CA LEU A 246 -3.77 -7.64 -13.74
C LEU A 246 -2.90 -7.34 -14.96
N THR A 247 -2.62 -8.35 -15.78
CA THR A 247 -1.85 -8.19 -17.02
C THR A 247 -2.65 -7.49 -18.12
N ALA A 248 -3.95 -7.81 -18.26
CA ALA A 248 -4.86 -7.05 -19.11
C ALA A 248 -5.00 -5.59 -18.64
N GLY A 249 -4.93 -5.37 -17.32
CA GLY A 249 -4.99 -4.05 -16.70
C GLY A 249 -3.77 -3.17 -16.94
N GLY A 250 -2.55 -3.73 -16.96
CA GLY A 250 -1.36 -2.94 -17.26
C GLY A 250 -0.02 -3.51 -16.83
N PHE A 251 -0.01 -4.54 -15.98
CA PHE A 251 1.21 -5.26 -15.58
C PHE A 251 1.67 -6.23 -16.68
N ASN A 252 2.94 -6.63 -16.65
CA ASN A 252 3.49 -7.72 -17.45
C ASN A 252 3.86 -8.91 -16.55
N HIS A 253 4.01 -10.10 -17.14
CA HIS A 253 4.24 -11.34 -16.38
C HIS A 253 5.57 -11.38 -15.62
N ASP A 254 6.54 -10.59 -16.08
CA ASP A 254 7.90 -10.46 -15.58
C ASP A 254 8.12 -9.20 -14.73
N ASP A 255 7.06 -8.39 -14.51
CA ASP A 255 7.14 -7.21 -13.66
C ASP A 255 7.55 -7.59 -12.23
N THR A 256 8.41 -6.75 -11.65
CA THR A 256 8.86 -6.83 -10.26
C THR A 256 8.17 -5.79 -9.39
N TRP A 257 8.28 -5.93 -8.07
CA TRP A 257 7.78 -4.91 -7.15
C TRP A 257 8.53 -3.60 -7.36
N GLY A 258 7.80 -2.50 -7.54
CA GLY A 258 8.43 -1.18 -7.73
C GLY A 258 9.05 -0.64 -6.44
N HIS A 259 8.52 -1.04 -5.29
CA HIS A 259 9.18 -0.92 -4.00
C HIS A 259 8.92 -2.17 -3.16
N ARG A 260 9.96 -2.72 -2.54
CA ARG A 260 9.92 -3.91 -1.69
C ARG A 260 10.96 -3.78 -0.58
N ALA A 261 10.51 -3.70 0.67
CA ALA A 261 11.38 -3.47 1.82
C ALA A 261 10.94 -4.30 3.02
N ALA A 262 11.92 -4.72 3.83
CA ALA A 262 11.66 -5.32 5.13
C ALA A 262 11.34 -4.22 6.15
N GLU A 263 10.29 -4.41 6.93
CA GLU A 263 9.95 -3.50 8.00
C GLU A 263 10.93 -3.66 9.17
N PRO A 264 11.58 -2.57 9.62
CA PRO A 264 12.57 -2.66 10.69
C PRO A 264 11.96 -3.20 11.98
N GLN A 265 12.70 -4.10 12.62
CA GLN A 265 12.30 -4.81 13.85
C GLN A 265 11.07 -5.73 13.70
N LYS A 266 10.54 -5.92 12.50
CA LYS A 266 9.42 -6.82 12.22
C LYS A 266 9.86 -7.94 11.27
N ALA A 267 9.20 -9.08 11.35
CA ALA A 267 9.34 -10.16 10.37
C ALA A 267 8.31 -9.97 9.25
N VAL A 268 8.34 -8.79 8.64
CA VAL A 268 7.38 -8.35 7.62
C VAL A 268 8.12 -7.74 6.44
N ILE A 269 7.70 -8.06 5.23
CA ILE A 269 8.12 -7.38 4.00
C ILE A 269 6.89 -6.69 3.41
N CYS A 270 7.00 -5.37 3.20
CA CYS A 270 6.00 -4.56 2.54
C CYS A 270 6.43 -4.36 1.09
N SER A 271 5.52 -4.57 0.14
CA SER A 271 5.78 -4.31 -1.28
C SER A 271 4.64 -3.57 -1.95
N ILE A 272 4.98 -2.77 -2.96
CA ILE A 272 4.02 -2.04 -3.78
C ILE A 272 4.45 -2.06 -5.25
N ALA A 273 3.48 -2.25 -6.13
CA ALA A 273 3.62 -2.12 -7.56
C ALA A 273 2.47 -1.28 -8.12
N LEU A 274 2.76 -0.51 -9.17
CA LEU A 274 1.85 0.46 -9.77
C LEU A 274 1.83 0.25 -11.27
N ALA A 275 0.64 0.30 -11.86
CA ALA A 275 0.48 0.25 -13.31
C ALA A 275 -0.59 1.24 -13.76
N ARG A 276 -0.34 1.93 -14.88
CA ARG A 276 -1.37 2.71 -15.55
C ARG A 276 -2.37 1.74 -16.19
N LEU A 277 -3.65 1.95 -15.91
CA LEU A 277 -4.72 1.15 -16.49
C LEU A 277 -4.74 1.34 -18.02
N ARG A 278 -4.51 0.25 -18.76
CA ARG A 278 -4.59 0.22 -20.23
C ARG A 278 -6.06 0.13 -20.64
N THR A 279 -6.55 1.12 -21.37
CA THR A 279 -7.93 1.16 -21.90
C THR A 279 -7.97 1.15 -23.43
N ASP A 280 -6.82 1.30 -24.07
CA ASP A 280 -6.63 1.47 -25.50
C ASP A 280 -6.09 0.19 -26.16
N ILE A 281 -6.73 -0.95 -25.93
CA ILE A 281 -6.41 -2.16 -26.69
C ILE A 281 -7.03 -2.02 -28.09
N ARG A 282 -6.35 -1.28 -28.97
CA ARG A 282 -6.61 -1.25 -30.42
C ARG A 282 -5.93 -2.46 -31.06
N GLY A 283 -6.57 -3.63 -30.98
CA GLY A 283 -6.11 -4.87 -31.63
C GLY A 283 -7.30 -5.74 -32.05
N ASP A 284 -7.21 -6.36 -33.23
CA ASP A 284 -8.30 -7.07 -33.89
C ASP A 284 -8.85 -8.29 -33.13
N THR A 285 -10.17 -8.43 -33.19
CA THR A 285 -11.02 -9.63 -32.99
C THR A 285 -10.94 -10.38 -31.63
N ALA A 286 -12.01 -10.25 -30.84
CA ALA A 286 -12.36 -11.02 -29.62
C ALA A 286 -11.44 -10.93 -28.39
N ASN A 287 -10.12 -11.13 -28.53
CA ASN A 287 -9.19 -11.12 -27.39
C ASN A 287 -9.03 -9.72 -26.78
N ALA A 288 -9.06 -8.67 -27.61
CA ALA A 288 -9.06 -7.29 -27.13
C ALA A 288 -10.33 -6.92 -26.37
N ALA A 289 -11.50 -7.40 -26.80
CA ALA A 289 -12.75 -7.17 -26.10
C ALA A 289 -12.77 -7.86 -24.72
N ASN A 290 -12.22 -9.08 -24.64
CA ASN A 290 -12.06 -9.80 -23.38
C ASN A 290 -11.08 -9.07 -22.44
N ALA A 291 -9.95 -8.59 -22.96
CA ALA A 291 -8.97 -7.85 -22.18
C ALA A 291 -9.50 -6.50 -21.68
N VAL A 292 -10.25 -5.76 -22.50
CA VAL A 292 -10.96 -4.54 -22.08
C VAL A 292 -12.01 -4.88 -21.01
N GLY A 293 -12.79 -5.95 -21.19
CA GLY A 293 -13.75 -6.41 -20.18
C GLY A 293 -13.09 -6.83 -18.85
N MET A 294 -11.89 -7.40 -18.90
CA MET A 294 -11.10 -7.72 -17.70
C MET A 294 -10.54 -6.46 -17.02
N ALA A 295 -10.00 -5.52 -17.79
CA ALA A 295 -9.53 -4.23 -17.28
C ALA A 295 -10.68 -3.41 -16.66
N GLN A 296 -11.90 -3.49 -17.23
CA GLN A 296 -13.10 -2.88 -16.66
C GLN A 296 -13.48 -3.46 -15.29
N LYS A 297 -13.24 -4.75 -15.04
CA LYS A 297 -13.49 -5.34 -13.72
C LYS A 297 -12.61 -4.70 -12.64
N LEU A 298 -11.45 -4.17 -12.99
CA LEU A 298 -10.60 -3.48 -12.03
C LEU A 298 -11.25 -2.21 -11.48
N LEU A 299 -12.09 -1.51 -12.28
CA LEU A 299 -12.82 -0.31 -11.84
C LEU A 299 -13.79 -0.59 -10.70
N LEU A 300 -14.23 -1.84 -10.52
CA LEU A 300 -15.03 -2.23 -9.36
C LEU A 300 -14.29 -2.07 -8.04
N PHE A 301 -12.95 -2.03 -8.06
CA PHE A 301 -12.11 -1.82 -6.89
C PHE A 301 -11.78 -0.35 -6.63
N TRP A 302 -12.29 0.58 -7.45
CA TRP A 302 -12.16 2.00 -7.15
C TRP A 302 -12.92 2.31 -5.86
N ARG A 303 -12.19 2.80 -4.85
CA ARG A 303 -12.71 3.07 -3.49
C ARG A 303 -13.30 1.84 -2.78
N LYS A 304 -13.00 0.63 -3.27
CA LYS A 304 -13.40 -0.66 -2.69
C LYS A 304 -12.23 -1.63 -2.78
N PRO A 305 -11.24 -1.52 -1.87
CA PRO A 305 -10.07 -2.41 -1.88
C PRO A 305 -10.48 -3.88 -1.89
N ALA A 306 -9.92 -4.66 -2.80
CA ALA A 306 -10.00 -6.11 -2.74
C ALA A 306 -8.81 -6.65 -1.96
N ARG A 307 -9.07 -7.60 -1.05
CA ARG A 307 -8.04 -8.23 -0.23
C ARG A 307 -8.08 -9.74 -0.38
N ARG A 308 -6.91 -10.34 -0.53
CA ARG A 308 -6.72 -11.81 -0.52
C ARG A 308 -5.61 -12.15 0.46
N CYS A 309 -5.89 -13.08 1.37
CA CYS A 309 -4.93 -13.58 2.36
C CYS A 309 -4.74 -15.08 2.18
N TRP A 310 -3.50 -15.56 2.23
CA TRP A 310 -3.19 -16.99 2.21
C TRP A 310 -1.90 -17.30 2.96
N TRP A 311 -1.68 -18.59 3.20
CA TRP A 311 -0.48 -19.10 3.86
C TRP A 311 0.31 -19.99 2.91
N GLU A 312 1.61 -19.98 3.07
CA GLU A 312 2.52 -20.87 2.38
C GLU A 312 3.70 -21.31 3.25
N GLY A 313 4.15 -22.55 3.08
CA GLY A 313 5.44 -23.00 3.58
C GLY A 313 6.48 -22.87 2.48
N VAL A 314 7.63 -22.29 2.79
CA VAL A 314 8.79 -22.23 1.91
C VAL A 314 10.02 -22.78 2.61
N GLU A 315 10.91 -23.39 1.84
CA GLU A 315 12.22 -23.81 2.31
C GLU A 315 13.27 -22.90 1.67
N LEU A 316 14.01 -22.16 2.51
CA LEU A 316 15.04 -21.25 2.07
C LEU A 316 16.40 -21.93 2.16
N GLU A 317 17.15 -21.88 1.07
CA GLU A 317 18.53 -22.36 1.00
C GLU A 317 19.52 -21.22 1.24
N ASN A 318 20.73 -21.55 1.67
CA ASN A 318 21.85 -20.60 1.84
C ASN A 318 21.51 -19.42 2.77
N VAL A 319 20.74 -19.67 3.83
CA VAL A 319 20.45 -18.68 4.87
C VAL A 319 21.62 -18.60 5.83
N GLU A 320 22.18 -17.40 5.99
CA GLU A 320 23.28 -17.14 6.92
C GLU A 320 22.92 -17.56 8.35
N GLY A 321 23.82 -18.29 9.01
CA GLY A 321 23.60 -18.82 10.36
C GLY A 321 22.77 -20.10 10.42
N VAL A 322 22.39 -20.70 9.28
CA VAL A 322 21.66 -21.97 9.22
C VAL A 322 22.44 -23.01 8.40
N GLU A 323 22.65 -24.19 8.98
CA GLU A 323 23.17 -25.35 8.25
C GLU A 323 22.01 -26.04 7.51
N GLY A 324 22.02 -25.99 6.18
CA GLY A 324 21.00 -26.62 5.33
C GLY A 324 19.81 -25.70 5.02
N THR A 325 18.60 -26.24 5.04
CA THR A 325 17.38 -25.51 4.68
C THR A 325 16.70 -24.90 5.90
N LEU A 326 16.33 -23.62 5.79
CA LEU A 326 15.49 -22.95 6.76
C LEU A 326 14.02 -23.06 6.33
N LYS A 327 13.20 -23.68 7.17
CA LYS A 327 11.75 -23.72 6.97
C LYS A 327 11.13 -22.40 7.44
N VAL A 328 10.35 -21.79 6.57
CA VAL A 328 9.67 -20.52 6.84
C VAL A 328 8.20 -20.64 6.46
N TRP A 329 7.31 -20.26 7.37
CA TRP A 329 5.90 -20.05 7.04
C TRP A 329 5.70 -18.59 6.67
N ILE A 330 4.98 -18.34 5.60
CA ILE A 330 4.64 -17.01 5.13
C ILE A 330 3.12 -16.87 5.13
N ARG A 331 2.64 -15.76 5.67
CA ARG A 331 1.30 -15.25 5.45
C ARG A 331 1.39 -14.07 4.49
N ARG A 332 0.78 -14.20 3.31
CA ARG A 332 0.69 -13.10 2.35
C ARG A 332 -0.68 -12.48 2.39
N VAL A 333 -0.72 -11.17 2.39
CA VAL A 333 -1.93 -10.39 2.17
C VAL A 333 -1.70 -9.49 0.98
N TRP A 334 -2.47 -9.70 -0.08
CA TRP A 334 -2.53 -8.79 -1.20
C TRP A 334 -3.72 -7.85 -1.03
N THR A 335 -3.46 -6.57 -1.26
CA THR A 335 -4.48 -5.53 -1.37
C THR A 335 -4.40 -4.91 -2.75
N LEU A 336 -5.50 -4.98 -3.48
CA LEU A 336 -5.67 -4.35 -4.79
C LEU A 336 -6.60 -3.16 -4.64
N GLU A 337 -6.07 -1.98 -4.94
CA GLU A 337 -6.81 -0.72 -4.98
C GLU A 337 -6.67 -0.09 -6.36
N MET A 338 -7.63 0.77 -6.70
CA MET A 338 -7.52 1.63 -7.87
C MET A 338 -7.60 3.08 -7.44
N SER A 339 -6.69 3.90 -7.93
CA SER A 339 -6.75 5.35 -7.87
C SER A 339 -7.13 5.91 -9.24
N VAL A 340 -7.84 7.04 -9.26
CA VAL A 340 -8.17 7.77 -10.50
C VAL A 340 -7.68 9.19 -10.33
N ILE A 341 -6.86 9.64 -11.29
CA ILE A 341 -6.31 11.00 -11.34
C ILE A 341 -6.92 11.76 -12.53
N GLY A 342 -6.96 13.10 -12.44
CA GLY A 342 -7.65 13.95 -13.43
C GLY A 342 -9.14 14.20 -13.11
N LEU A 343 -9.55 14.01 -11.86
CA LEU A 343 -10.87 14.45 -11.36
C LEU A 343 -10.84 15.97 -11.13
N ARG A 344 -10.79 16.77 -12.20
CA ARG A 344 -10.95 18.23 -12.12
C ARG A 344 -12.40 18.62 -12.35
#